data_AF-A0A7S3W9E0-F1
#
_entry.id   AF-A0A7S3W9E0-F1
#
_cell.length_a   1.000
_cell.length_b   1.000
_cell.length_c   1.000
_cell.angle_alpha   90.00
_cell.angle_beta   90.00
_cell.angle_gamma   90.00
#
_symmetry.space_group_name_H-M   'P 1'
#
loop_
_entity.id
_entity.type
_entity.pdbx_description
1 polymer ?
#
loop_
_entity_poly.entity_id
_entity_poly.type
_entity_poly.pdbx_seq_one_letter_code
_entity_poly.pdbx_strand_id
1 'polypeptide(L)'
;QLFDHIVASVTPIFDMLTEDGMRCRIYRQGSLEVRTHQEHEGKETVGSVFSIRAVARGQVGQKKAEDHELIVKATEYIQRTGAHNQSYVVVETDKGSVIVTEMACDGTTSWEENLEEFEDRNSLAKVVRTAECKDKGVSVREFREFQAKGGLRPGLVVGQGESKLYAQRA
;
A
#
# COMPACT_ATOMS: atom_id res chain seq x y z
N GLN A 1 -7.52 0.34 -16.74
CA GLN A 1 -8.22 -0.02 -15.49
C GLN A 1 -7.19 -0.13 -14.37
N LEU A 2 -7.60 -0.21 -13.10
CA LEU A 2 -6.71 -0.17 -11.92
C LEU A 2 -5.59 -1.23 -11.98
N PHE A 3 -5.88 -2.39 -12.55
CA PHE A 3 -4.98 -3.56 -12.55
C PHE A 3 -4.11 -3.68 -13.81
N ASP A 4 -4.27 -2.79 -14.79
CA ASP A 4 -3.45 -2.79 -16.02
C ASP A 4 -1.96 -2.65 -15.68
N HIS A 5 -1.64 -1.92 -14.61
CA HIS A 5 -0.26 -1.78 -14.15
C HIS A 5 0.34 -3.11 -13.70
N ILE A 6 -0.44 -3.99 -13.07
CA ILE A 6 0.03 -5.31 -12.61
C ILE A 6 0.38 -6.16 -13.84
N VAL A 7 -0.55 -6.22 -14.81
CA VAL A 7 -0.36 -6.97 -16.07
C VAL A 7 0.85 -6.44 -16.85
N ALA A 8 1.08 -5.13 -16.84
CA ALA A 8 2.19 -4.50 -17.58
C ALA A 8 3.56 -4.58 -16.87
N SER A 9 3.60 -4.78 -15.54
CA SER A 9 4.84 -4.72 -14.75
C SER A 9 5.32 -6.05 -14.20
N VAL A 10 4.50 -7.11 -14.29
CA VAL A 10 4.79 -8.41 -13.70
C VAL A 10 4.73 -9.51 -14.76
N THR A 11 5.65 -10.47 -14.70
CA THR A 11 5.58 -11.68 -15.53
C THR A 11 4.50 -12.62 -15.00
N PRO A 12 3.64 -13.21 -15.87
CA PRO A 12 2.61 -14.12 -15.40
C PRO A 12 3.24 -15.37 -14.75
N ILE A 13 2.68 -15.80 -13.62
CA ILE A 13 3.06 -17.04 -12.92
C ILE A 13 2.39 -18.28 -13.54
N PHE A 14 1.39 -18.07 -14.37
CA PHE A 14 0.72 -19.09 -15.17
C PHE A 14 0.35 -18.48 -16.51
N ASP A 15 0.60 -19.22 -17.59
CA ASP A 15 0.29 -18.81 -18.96
C ASP A 15 -0.08 -20.05 -19.77
N MET A 16 -1.31 -20.08 -20.28
CA MET A 16 -1.86 -21.22 -21.00
C MET A 16 -2.58 -20.74 -22.25
N LEU A 17 -2.33 -21.43 -23.37
CA LEU A 17 -3.08 -21.28 -24.62
C LEU A 17 -3.98 -22.49 -24.81
N THR A 18 -5.28 -22.28 -24.98
CA THR A 18 -6.26 -23.34 -25.24
C THR A 18 -6.30 -23.70 -26.73
N GLU A 19 -6.95 -24.81 -27.06
CA GLU A 19 -7.03 -25.34 -28.44
C GLU A 19 -7.71 -24.37 -29.42
N ASP A 20 -8.64 -23.55 -28.93
CA ASP A 20 -9.33 -22.50 -29.68
C ASP A 20 -8.53 -21.19 -29.79
N GLY A 21 -7.29 -21.14 -29.29
CA GLY A 21 -6.41 -19.99 -29.36
C GLY A 21 -6.67 -18.92 -28.30
N MET A 22 -7.54 -19.16 -27.32
CA MET A 22 -7.71 -18.29 -26.16
C MET A 22 -6.51 -18.45 -25.21
N ARG A 23 -5.96 -17.32 -24.74
CA ARG A 23 -4.83 -17.31 -23.81
C ARG A 23 -5.28 -16.84 -22.44
N CYS A 24 -5.03 -17.66 -21.43
CA CYS A 24 -5.35 -17.39 -20.04
C CYS A 24 -4.04 -17.17 -19.28
N ARG A 25 -3.93 -16.07 -18.53
CA ARG A 25 -2.75 -15.79 -17.69
C ARG A 25 -3.14 -15.49 -16.26
N ILE A 26 -2.24 -15.78 -15.34
CA ILE A 26 -2.36 -15.42 -13.93
C ILE A 26 -1.12 -14.61 -13.54
N TYR A 27 -1.34 -13.41 -13.01
CA TYR A 27 -0.31 -12.52 -12.50
C TYR A 27 -0.42 -12.45 -10.98
N ARG A 28 0.71 -12.25 -10.31
CA ARG A 28 0.74 -12.08 -8.86
C ARG A 28 1.62 -10.91 -8.45
N GLN A 29 1.05 -9.98 -7.68
CA GLN A 29 1.78 -8.87 -7.07
C GLN A 29 1.38 -8.76 -5.60
N GLY A 30 2.32 -9.06 -4.71
CA GLY A 30 2.05 -9.12 -3.27
C GLY A 30 0.95 -10.13 -2.93
N SER A 31 -0.11 -9.64 -2.27
CA SER A 31 -1.32 -10.39 -1.90
C SER A 31 -2.40 -10.38 -2.99
N LEU A 32 -2.14 -9.84 -4.19
CA LEU A 32 -3.12 -9.82 -5.28
C LEU A 32 -2.78 -10.86 -6.36
N GLU A 33 -3.79 -11.60 -6.77
CA GLU A 33 -3.80 -12.45 -7.97
C GLU A 33 -4.72 -11.82 -9.02
N VAL A 34 -4.20 -11.57 -10.22
CA VAL A 34 -4.99 -11.06 -11.35
C VAL A 34 -5.06 -12.14 -12.41
N ARG A 35 -6.26 -12.57 -12.77
CA ARG A 35 -6.48 -13.53 -13.86
C ARG A 35 -7.00 -12.80 -15.09
N THR A 36 -6.35 -13.03 -16.21
CA THR A 36 -6.69 -12.42 -17.50
C THR A 36 -7.06 -13.49 -18.52
N HIS A 37 -7.79 -13.07 -19.53
CA HIS A 37 -8.00 -13.84 -20.74
C HIS A 37 -7.80 -12.96 -21.98
N GLN A 38 -7.44 -13.60 -23.08
CA GLN A 38 -7.22 -12.96 -24.37
C GLN A 38 -7.75 -13.89 -25.46
N GLU A 39 -8.79 -13.47 -26.19
CA GLU A 39 -9.26 -14.18 -27.38
C GLU A 39 -8.20 -14.14 -28.50
N HIS A 40 -8.36 -14.98 -29.53
CA HIS A 40 -7.44 -15.01 -30.67
C HIS A 40 -7.30 -13.62 -31.30
N GLU A 41 -6.08 -13.08 -31.31
CA GLU A 41 -5.75 -11.70 -31.74
C GLU A 41 -6.48 -10.58 -30.97
N GLY A 42 -7.18 -10.92 -29.88
CA GLY A 42 -7.91 -9.99 -29.05
C GLY A 42 -7.00 -9.20 -28.11
N LYS A 43 -7.58 -8.17 -27.48
CA LYS A 43 -6.94 -7.46 -26.37
C LYS A 43 -7.04 -8.33 -25.11
N GLU A 44 -5.96 -8.43 -24.35
CA GLU A 44 -6.00 -9.03 -23.02
C GLU A 44 -6.91 -8.23 -22.08
N THR A 45 -7.81 -8.92 -21.39
CA THR A 45 -8.76 -8.34 -20.45
C THR A 45 -8.64 -9.00 -19.08
N VAL A 46 -8.84 -8.21 -18.02
CA VAL A 46 -8.91 -8.72 -16.65
C VAL A 46 -10.26 -9.40 -16.46
N GLY A 47 -10.23 -10.71 -16.18
CA GLY A 47 -11.44 -11.49 -15.90
C GLY A 47 -11.79 -11.52 -14.42
N SER A 48 -10.79 -11.60 -13.54
CA SER A 48 -10.99 -11.61 -12.09
C SER A 48 -9.75 -11.15 -11.33
N VAL A 49 -9.96 -10.66 -10.11
CA VAL A 49 -8.91 -10.28 -9.17
C VAL A 49 -9.23 -10.90 -7.82
N PHE A 50 -8.26 -11.57 -7.22
CA PHE A 50 -8.37 -12.18 -5.90
C PHE A 50 -7.37 -11.54 -4.94
N SER A 51 -7.78 -11.35 -3.69
CA SER A 51 -6.85 -11.20 -2.59
C SER A 51 -6.48 -12.59 -2.08
N ILE A 52 -5.21 -12.94 -2.21
CA ILE A 52 -4.57 -14.14 -1.65
C ILE A 52 -3.89 -13.74 -0.34
N ARG A 53 -4.70 -13.45 0.68
CA ARG A 53 -4.19 -13.29 2.04
C ARG A 53 -3.72 -14.65 2.54
N ALA A 54 -2.49 -14.73 3.03
CA ALA A 54 -2.20 -15.79 3.97
C ALA A 54 -3.06 -15.47 5.19
N VAL A 55 -4.02 -16.34 5.55
CA VAL A 55 -4.70 -16.21 6.84
C VAL A 55 -3.58 -16.26 7.86
N ALA A 56 -3.25 -15.11 8.44
CA ALA A 56 -2.28 -15.04 9.52
C ALA A 56 -2.90 -15.85 10.67
N ARG A 57 -2.54 -17.14 10.74
CA ARG A 57 -2.93 -18.05 11.81
C ARG A 57 -2.32 -17.46 13.09
N GLY A 58 -3.07 -16.59 13.75
CA GLY A 58 -2.57 -15.87 14.93
C GLY A 58 -3.34 -14.62 15.34
N GLN A 59 -4.19 -14.03 14.50
CA GLN A 59 -4.95 -12.82 14.90
C GLN A 59 -6.33 -13.18 15.49
N VAL A 60 -6.32 -13.97 16.57
CA VAL A 60 -7.47 -14.04 17.49
C VAL A 60 -7.42 -12.78 18.35
N GLY A 61 -8.21 -11.78 17.96
CA GLY A 61 -8.33 -10.49 18.64
C GLY A 61 -7.27 -9.50 18.20
N GLN A 62 -7.58 -8.66 17.22
CA GLN A 62 -6.80 -7.46 16.91
C GLN A 62 -6.77 -6.57 18.16
N LYS A 63 -5.73 -6.74 18.99
CA LYS A 63 -5.50 -5.85 20.12
C LYS A 63 -5.15 -4.49 19.55
N LYS A 64 -5.89 -3.47 19.97
CA LYS A 64 -5.52 -2.07 19.75
C LYS A 64 -4.10 -1.83 20.26
N ALA A 65 -3.37 -0.95 19.58
CA ALA A 65 -2.04 -0.58 20.04
C ALA A 65 -2.15 0.09 21.41
N GLU A 66 -1.41 -0.41 22.39
CA GLU A 66 -1.39 0.16 23.74
C GLU A 66 -0.61 1.48 23.75
N ASP A 67 -1.06 2.46 24.53
CA ASP A 67 -0.51 3.84 24.53
C ASP A 67 0.99 3.93 24.82
N HIS A 68 1.54 2.93 25.51
CA HIS A 68 2.95 2.87 25.90
C HIS A 68 3.81 2.04 24.96
N GLU A 69 3.24 1.42 23.92
CA GLU A 69 4.03 0.78 22.88
C GLU A 69 4.93 1.81 22.20
N LEU A 70 6.15 1.39 21.87
CA LEU A 70 7.15 2.25 21.25
C LEU A 70 7.12 2.09 19.74
N ILE A 71 7.30 3.19 19.02
CA ILE A 71 7.36 3.18 17.57
C ILE A 71 8.70 2.61 17.12
N VAL A 72 8.58 1.43 16.52
CA VAL A 72 9.54 0.63 15.75
C VAL A 72 10.20 1.32 14.58
N LYS A 73 9.30 1.65 13.67
CA LYS A 73 9.57 1.91 12.27
C LYS A 73 8.38 2.64 11.69
N ALA A 74 8.64 3.56 10.79
CA ALA A 74 7.61 4.26 10.02
C ALA A 74 7.94 4.14 8.52
N THR A 75 6.95 3.77 7.72
CA THR A 75 7.09 3.65 6.26
C THR A 75 6.01 4.46 5.58
N GLU A 76 6.40 5.41 4.73
CA GLU A 76 5.48 6.15 3.88
C GLU A 76 5.28 5.43 2.56
N TYR A 77 4.02 5.25 2.20
CA TYR A 77 3.56 4.64 0.97
C TYR A 77 2.82 5.66 0.11
N ILE A 78 2.99 5.56 -1.20
CA ILE A 78 2.19 6.29 -2.17
C ILE A 78 1.42 5.31 -3.04
N GLN A 79 0.11 5.51 -3.14
CA GLN A 79 -0.76 4.75 -4.01
C GLN A 79 -1.46 5.67 -5.00
N ARG A 80 -1.85 5.14 -6.15
CA ARG A 80 -2.61 5.88 -7.14
C ARG A 80 -4.10 5.62 -6.94
N THR A 81 -4.87 6.66 -6.66
CA THR A 81 -6.33 6.60 -6.53
C THR A 81 -6.98 7.47 -7.61
N GLY A 82 -7.37 6.85 -8.71
CA GLY A 82 -7.92 7.55 -9.87
C GLY A 82 -6.94 8.55 -10.48
N ALA A 83 -7.28 9.84 -10.41
CA ALA A 83 -6.49 10.94 -10.96
C ALA A 83 -5.39 11.47 -10.00
N HIS A 84 -5.43 11.09 -8.73
CA HIS A 84 -4.53 11.61 -7.71
C HIS A 84 -3.62 10.52 -7.14
N ASN A 85 -2.51 10.96 -6.55
CA ASN A 85 -1.70 10.10 -5.70
C ASN A 85 -2.10 10.38 -4.26
N GLN A 86 -2.20 9.32 -3.48
CA GLN A 86 -2.57 9.37 -2.08
C GLN A 86 -1.39 8.81 -1.27
N SER A 87 -0.99 9.53 -0.22
CA SER A 87 0.11 9.13 0.66
C SER A 87 -0.42 8.72 2.02
N TYR A 88 0.11 7.63 2.56
CA TYR A 88 -0.19 7.16 3.92
C TYR A 88 1.07 6.63 4.59
N VAL A 89 1.08 6.64 5.91
CA VAL A 89 2.20 6.16 6.73
C VAL A 89 1.75 4.94 7.51
N VAL A 90 2.53 3.87 7.43
CA VAL A 90 2.40 2.69 8.28
C VAL A 90 3.46 2.75 9.36
N VAL A 91 3.02 2.66 10.61
CA VAL A 91 3.85 2.68 11.80
C VAL A 91 3.78 1.31 12.46
N GLU A 92 4.94 0.71 12.71
CA GLU A 92 5.07 -0.58 13.39
C GLU A 92 5.56 -0.33 14.82
N THR A 93 5.03 -1.05 15.81
CA THR A 93 5.41 -0.91 17.22
C THR A 93 6.34 -2.03 17.70
N ASP A 94 6.97 -1.86 18.86
CA ASP A 94 7.82 -2.88 19.50
C ASP A 94 7.05 -4.14 19.92
N LYS A 95 5.71 -4.08 19.99
CA LYS A 95 4.82 -5.22 20.28
C LYS A 95 4.21 -5.84 19.02
N GLY A 96 4.56 -5.34 17.84
CA GLY A 96 4.06 -5.86 16.56
C GLY A 96 2.69 -5.33 16.16
N SER A 97 2.17 -4.30 16.84
CA SER A 97 0.99 -3.58 16.38
C SER A 97 1.33 -2.75 15.15
N VAL A 98 0.37 -2.63 14.24
CA VAL A 98 0.51 -1.82 13.02
C VAL A 98 -0.54 -0.73 13.04
N ILE A 99 -0.12 0.51 12.82
CA ILE A 99 -0.97 1.69 12.79
C ILE A 99 -0.82 2.33 11.40
N VAL A 100 -1.93 2.59 10.73
CA VAL A 100 -1.99 3.31 9.47
C VAL A 100 -2.56 4.69 9.72
N THR A 101 -1.86 5.72 9.25
CA THR A 101 -2.36 7.09 9.27
C THR A 101 -2.24 7.73 7.90
N GLU A 102 -3.23 8.52 7.56
CA GLU A 102 -3.34 9.17 6.27
C GLU A 102 -3.97 10.54 6.43
N MET A 103 -3.45 11.53 5.70
CA MET A 103 -4.02 12.86 5.66
C MET A 103 -4.67 13.07 4.30
N ALA A 104 -5.99 13.23 4.29
CA ALA A 104 -6.76 13.56 3.11
C ALA A 104 -6.48 15.00 2.63
N CYS A 105 -6.86 15.31 1.39
CA CYS A 105 -6.63 16.62 0.79
C CYS A 105 -7.34 17.77 1.53
N ASP A 106 -8.39 17.47 2.29
CA ASP A 106 -9.12 18.40 3.15
C ASP A 106 -8.41 18.65 4.50
N GLY A 107 -7.28 17.98 4.75
CA GLY A 107 -6.53 18.03 6.00
C GLY A 107 -7.03 17.06 7.07
N THR A 108 -8.09 16.29 6.79
CA THR A 108 -8.60 15.28 7.72
C THR A 108 -7.58 14.15 7.85
N THR A 109 -7.21 13.79 9.08
CA THR A 109 -6.28 12.68 9.32
C THR A 109 -7.02 11.45 9.84
N SER A 110 -6.81 10.30 9.21
CA SER A 110 -7.31 9.00 9.67
C SER A 110 -6.29 8.28 10.55
N TRP A 111 -6.79 7.41 11.42
CA TRP A 111 -6.01 6.54 12.29
C TRP A 111 -6.67 5.17 12.33
N GLU A 112 -6.00 4.17 11.79
CA GLU A 112 -6.53 2.83 11.64
C GLU A 112 -5.51 1.83 12.21
N GLU A 113 -5.95 0.94 13.09
CA GLU A 113 -5.06 -0.01 13.77
C GLU A 113 -5.33 -1.43 13.27
N ASN A 114 -4.26 -2.16 12.94
CA ASN A 114 -4.26 -3.57 12.59
C ASN A 114 -5.25 -3.96 11.48
N LEU A 115 -5.47 -3.10 10.47
CA LEU A 115 -6.43 -3.41 9.40
C LEU A 115 -6.06 -4.67 8.60
N GLU A 116 -6.98 -5.63 8.50
CA GLU A 116 -6.74 -6.85 7.70
C GLU A 116 -6.46 -6.56 6.22
N GLU A 117 -6.83 -5.38 5.73
CA GLU A 117 -6.74 -4.97 4.33
C GLU A 117 -5.43 -4.26 3.97
N PHE A 118 -4.52 -4.06 4.94
CA PHE A 118 -3.29 -3.29 4.68
C PHE A 118 -2.37 -3.98 3.66
N GLU A 119 -2.35 -5.32 3.61
CA GLU A 119 -1.49 -6.07 2.68
C GLU A 119 -1.91 -5.87 1.22
N ASP A 120 -3.22 -5.85 0.95
CA ASP A 120 -3.76 -5.61 -0.38
C ASP A 120 -3.47 -4.17 -0.83
N ARG A 121 -3.65 -3.21 0.09
CA ARG A 121 -3.32 -1.80 -0.15
C ARG A 121 -1.84 -1.60 -0.43
N ASN A 122 -0.97 -2.23 0.37
CA ASN A 122 0.48 -2.17 0.19
C ASN A 122 0.95 -2.82 -1.11
N SER A 123 0.27 -3.86 -1.59
CA SER A 123 0.59 -4.52 -2.85
C SER A 123 0.42 -3.61 -4.08
N LEU A 124 -0.46 -2.59 -3.98
CA LEU A 124 -0.69 -1.58 -5.02
C LEU A 124 0.13 -0.31 -4.81
N ALA A 125 0.72 -0.13 -3.63
CA ALA A 125 1.45 1.07 -3.26
C ALA A 125 2.95 0.95 -3.54
N LYS A 126 3.63 2.09 -3.56
CA LYS A 126 5.09 2.17 -3.61
C LYS A 126 5.61 2.76 -2.32
N VAL A 127 6.70 2.21 -1.80
CA VAL A 127 7.41 2.81 -0.66
C VAL A 127 8.12 4.09 -1.14
N VAL A 128 7.86 5.21 -0.48
CA VAL A 128 8.53 6.49 -0.74
C VAL A 128 9.73 6.66 0.17
N ARG A 129 9.57 6.33 1.46
CA ARG A 129 10.63 6.40 2.47
C ARG A 129 10.32 5.49 3.66
N THR A 130 11.37 5.11 4.37
CA THR A 130 11.31 4.35 5.62
C THR A 130 12.24 4.99 6.64
N ALA A 131 11.83 4.98 7.91
CA ALA A 131 12.64 5.41 9.03
C ALA A 131 12.60 4.36 10.14
N GLU A 132 13.77 4.01 10.66
CA GLU A 132 13.91 3.21 11.89
C GLU A 132 13.82 4.13 13.11
N CYS A 133 12.91 3.82 14.02
CA CYS A 133 12.53 4.69 15.13
C CYS A 133 12.81 4.08 16.51
N LYS A 134 13.35 2.86 16.57
CA LYS A 134 13.61 2.12 17.80
C LYS A 134 14.34 2.92 18.88
N ASP A 135 15.32 3.74 18.48
CA ASP A 135 16.15 4.53 19.41
C ASP A 135 15.55 5.90 19.76
N LYS A 136 14.36 6.23 19.25
CA LYS A 136 13.71 7.53 19.46
C LYS A 136 12.82 7.57 20.70
N GLY A 137 12.41 6.41 21.22
CA GLY A 137 11.58 6.32 22.42
C GLY A 137 10.20 6.95 22.29
N VAL A 138 9.71 7.18 21.06
CA VAL A 138 8.39 7.77 20.83
C VAL A 138 7.31 6.72 21.06
N SER A 139 6.36 7.04 21.93
CA SER A 139 5.21 6.19 22.25
C SER A 139 4.03 6.39 21.31
N VAL A 140 3.15 5.39 21.23
CA VAL A 140 1.86 5.50 20.50
C VAL A 140 1.03 6.68 21.00
N ARG A 141 1.01 6.92 22.32
CA ARG A 141 0.32 8.08 22.91
C ARG A 141 0.84 9.41 22.39
N GLU A 142 2.17 9.61 22.40
CA GLU A 142 2.79 10.85 21.91
C GLU A 142 2.49 11.05 20.42
N PHE A 143 2.48 9.98 19.63
CA PHE A 143 2.14 10.03 18.22
C PHE A 143 0.67 10.40 17.99
N ARG A 144 -0.25 9.82 18.77
CA ARG A 144 -1.68 10.14 18.74
C ARG A 144 -1.93 11.61 19.11
N GLU A 145 -1.26 12.11 20.14
CA GLU A 145 -1.34 13.51 20.55
C GLU A 145 -0.80 14.46 19.47
N PHE A 146 0.31 14.09 18.81
CA PHE A 146 0.87 14.87 17.70
C PHE A 146 -0.11 14.97 16.53
N GLN A 147 -0.77 13.86 16.20
CA GLN A 147 -1.80 13.81 15.16
C GLN A 147 -3.00 14.69 15.51
N ALA A 148 -3.53 14.57 16.73
CA ALA A 148 -4.69 15.34 17.21
C ALA A 148 -4.42 16.86 17.24
N LYS A 149 -3.16 17.28 17.43
CA LYS A 149 -2.75 18.69 17.39
C LYS A 149 -2.60 19.24 15.96
N GLY A 150 -2.90 18.46 14.93
CA GLY A 150 -2.77 18.87 13.53
C GLY A 150 -1.31 19.05 13.12
N GLY A 151 -0.40 18.19 13.61
CA GLY A 151 1.06 18.31 13.48
C GLY A 151 1.61 18.43 12.05
N LEU A 152 0.80 18.23 11.01
CA LEU A 152 1.10 18.65 9.66
C LEU A 152 0.41 19.99 9.38
N ARG A 153 1.09 21.10 9.71
CA ARG A 153 0.75 22.39 9.09
C ARG A 153 0.72 22.17 7.57
N PRO A 154 -0.30 22.64 6.83
CA PRO A 154 -0.35 22.57 5.36
C PRO A 154 0.78 23.33 4.63
N GLY A 155 1.80 23.78 5.35
CA GLY A 155 2.83 24.71 4.91
C GLY A 155 4.26 24.23 5.18
N LEU A 156 4.54 22.92 5.33
CA LEU A 156 5.87 22.45 4.92
C LEU A 156 5.85 22.44 3.39
N VAL A 157 6.14 23.62 2.87
CA VAL A 157 6.50 23.97 1.51
C VAL A 157 6.77 22.70 0.71
N VAL A 158 5.93 22.44 -0.29
CA VAL A 158 6.40 21.89 -1.55
C VAL A 158 7.62 22.72 -1.88
N GLY A 159 8.79 22.26 -1.48
CA GLY A 159 10.00 22.67 -2.12
C GLY A 159 9.68 22.36 -3.57
N GLN A 160 9.61 23.41 -4.40
CA GLN A 160 9.96 23.27 -5.79
C GLN A 160 11.42 22.82 -5.83
N GLY A 161 11.68 21.60 -5.34
CA GLY A 161 12.88 20.87 -5.61
C GLY A 161 12.66 20.39 -7.03
N GLU A 162 13.43 20.96 -7.94
CA GLU A 162 13.66 20.49 -9.30
C GLU A 162 14.25 19.06 -9.27
N SER A 163 13.51 18.10 -8.74
CA SER A 163 14.00 16.75 -8.47
C SER A 163 12.89 15.72 -8.67
N LYS A 164 12.20 15.76 -9.81
CA LYS A 164 11.52 14.60 -10.43
C LYS A 164 11.49 14.73 -11.97
N LEU A 165 12.65 14.92 -12.59
CA LEU A 165 12.87 14.68 -14.04
C LEU A 165 13.74 13.44 -14.24
N TYR A 166 13.35 12.30 -13.67
CA TYR A 166 13.93 11.00 -14.02
C TYR A 166 12.87 9.91 -13.92
N ALA A 167 11.89 9.94 -14.84
CA ALA A 167 11.06 8.78 -15.21
C ALA A 167 10.23 9.04 -16.49
N GLN A 168 10.73 9.86 -17.42
CA GLN A 168 10.19 9.97 -18.78
C GLN A 168 11.33 9.81 -19.78
N ARG A 169 11.86 8.59 -19.86
CA ARG A 169 12.50 8.04 -21.06
C ARG A 169 12.88 6.58 -20.81
N ALA A 170 12.01 5.70 -21.28
CA ALA A 170 12.33 4.44 -21.93
C ALA A 170 11.13 4.09 -22.79
#